data_AF-A0A485LDQ2-F1
#
_entry.id   AF-A0A485LDQ2-F1
#
_cell.length_a   1.000
_cell.length_b   1.000
_cell.length_c   1.000
_cell.angle_alpha   90.00
_cell.angle_beta   90.00
_cell.angle_gamma   90.00
#
_symmetry.space_group_name_H-M   'P 1'
#
loop_
_entity.id
_entity.type
_entity.pdbx_description
1 polymer ?
#
loop_
_entity_poly.entity_id
_entity_poly.type
_entity_poly.pdbx_seq_one_letter_code
_entity_poly.pdbx_strand_id
1 'polypeptide(L)'
;MDVQACLDILKARSETPHTHDGEDGCHTPCVEENATRSLNMKPIDDVAALEPEMESMTVRELLETFQVCQAKRVQVYQQFEKGFMEFMFTDELPAFSQGITMQFVSISNQVNAIERTLRSKATVPASMPSLLRHVQSEEKEKLLLTSAILLEKMRLQRATKADPEDASIPIFEKSIASMQATHTAIIERINDHLDALRYEMLDE
;
A
#
# COMPACT_ATOMS: atom_id res chain seq x y z
N MET A 1 -8.12 12.52 11.65
CA MET A 1 -7.75 11.29 12.37
C MET A 1 -6.23 11.23 12.33
N ASP A 2 -5.57 11.14 13.47
CA ASP A 2 -4.12 11.27 13.55
C ASP A 2 -3.44 9.94 13.16
N VAL A 3 -2.67 9.94 12.08
CA VAL A 3 -1.85 8.78 11.66
C VAL A 3 -0.93 8.34 12.79
N GLN A 4 -0.51 9.27 13.64
CA GLN A 4 0.24 8.97 14.85
C GLN A 4 -0.58 8.14 15.84
N ALA A 5 -1.88 8.39 16.01
CA ALA A 5 -2.73 7.57 16.86
C ALA A 5 -2.89 6.13 16.35
N CYS A 6 -2.93 5.92 15.03
CA CYS A 6 -2.92 4.57 14.45
C CYS A 6 -1.57 3.86 14.65
N LEU A 7 -0.46 4.57 14.51
CA LEU A 7 0.88 4.04 14.77
C LEU A 7 1.13 3.78 16.27
N ASP A 8 0.54 4.60 17.15
CA ASP A 8 0.65 4.46 18.60
C ASP A 8 -0.15 3.25 19.10
N ILE A 9 -1.32 2.96 18.49
CA ILE A 9 -2.06 1.71 18.74
C ILE A 9 -1.23 0.48 18.32
N LEU A 10 -0.43 0.59 17.27
CA LEU A 10 0.45 -0.49 16.83
C LEU A 10 1.68 -0.63 17.74
N LYS A 11 2.29 0.49 18.18
CA LYS A 11 3.41 0.48 19.14
C LYS A 11 3.02 -0.04 20.52
N ALA A 12 1.86 0.35 21.04
CA ALA A 12 1.36 -0.12 22.34
C ALA A 12 1.15 -1.64 22.41
N ARG A 13 1.04 -2.31 21.25
CA ARG A 13 0.92 -3.78 21.14
C ARG A 13 2.27 -4.51 21.11
N SER A 14 3.36 -3.80 20.81
CA SER A 14 4.73 -4.36 20.80
C SER A 14 5.36 -4.46 22.20
N GLU A 15 4.77 -3.79 23.20
CA GLU A 15 5.30 -3.76 24.57
C GLU A 15 4.73 -4.85 25.50
N THR A 16 3.79 -5.67 25.02
CA THR A 16 3.37 -6.88 25.73
C THR A 16 4.24 -8.07 25.30
N PRO A 17 5.20 -8.53 26.12
CA PRO A 17 5.93 -9.75 25.81
C PRO A 17 4.95 -10.92 25.85
N HIS A 18 4.79 -11.58 24.71
CA HIS A 18 4.00 -12.80 24.60
C HIS A 18 4.81 -13.96 25.20
N THR A 19 4.38 -14.45 26.36
CA THR A 19 4.92 -15.67 26.97
C THR A 19 4.45 -16.88 26.16
N HIS A 20 5.39 -17.52 25.45
CA HIS A 20 5.16 -18.78 24.74
C HIS A 20 5.21 -19.97 25.71
N ASP A 21 4.12 -20.23 26.41
CA ASP A 21 3.93 -21.50 27.12
C ASP A 21 2.78 -22.26 26.46
N GLY A 22 3.15 -23.19 25.57
CA GLY A 22 2.22 -24.10 24.90
C GLY A 22 2.98 -25.26 24.26
N GLU A 23 3.03 -26.39 24.96
CA GLU A 23 3.42 -27.69 24.42
C GLU A 23 2.40 -28.13 23.36
N ASP A 24 2.55 -27.67 22.12
CA ASP A 24 2.14 -28.46 20.95
C ASP A 24 2.78 -27.89 19.68
N GLY A 25 3.49 -28.75 18.95
CA GLY A 25 4.41 -28.43 17.86
C GLY A 25 3.78 -27.94 16.55
N CYS A 26 2.78 -27.06 16.58
CA CYS A 26 2.29 -26.35 15.39
C CYS A 26 2.74 -24.89 15.46
N HIS A 27 3.95 -24.63 14.97
CA HIS A 27 4.53 -23.29 14.94
C HIS A 27 3.95 -22.53 13.73
N THR A 28 2.79 -21.89 13.91
CA THR A 28 2.30 -20.90 12.94
C THR A 28 3.14 -19.62 13.11
N PRO A 29 3.88 -19.15 12.10
CA PRO A 29 4.70 -17.95 12.21
C PRO A 29 3.83 -16.75 12.60
N CYS A 30 4.24 -16.01 13.62
CA CYS A 30 3.44 -14.88 14.10
C CYS A 30 3.49 -13.70 13.11
N VAL A 31 2.54 -12.77 13.24
CA VAL A 31 2.42 -11.59 12.36
C VAL A 31 3.72 -10.75 12.36
N GLU A 32 4.43 -10.68 13.49
CA GLU A 32 5.71 -9.95 13.61
C GLU A 32 6.86 -10.66 12.88
N GLU A 33 6.91 -11.99 12.93
CA GLU A 33 7.92 -12.79 12.25
C GLU A 33 7.75 -12.75 10.71
N ASN A 34 6.49 -12.75 10.24
CA ASN A 34 6.15 -12.55 8.83
C ASN A 34 6.43 -11.12 8.33
N ALA A 35 6.16 -10.10 9.15
CA ALA A 35 6.47 -8.71 8.82
C ALA A 35 8.00 -8.49 8.70
N THR A 36 8.78 -9.08 9.62
CA THR A 36 10.24 -8.94 9.64
C THR A 36 10.91 -9.65 8.45
N ARG A 37 10.41 -10.83 8.05
CA ARG A 37 10.88 -11.51 6.82
C ARG A 37 10.56 -10.72 5.56
N SER A 38 9.41 -10.05 5.51
CA SER A 38 9.00 -9.25 4.34
C SER A 38 9.84 -7.98 4.15
N LEU A 39 10.36 -7.39 5.24
CA LEU A 39 11.15 -6.15 5.22
C LEU A 39 12.65 -6.37 4.91
N ASN A 40 13.17 -7.59 5.07
CA ASN A 40 14.59 -7.91 4.92
C ASN A 40 15.03 -8.27 3.48
N MET A 41 14.13 -8.21 2.49
CA MET A 41 14.49 -8.47 1.09
C MET A 41 14.93 -7.18 0.39
N LYS A 42 16.09 -7.23 -0.27
CA LYS A 42 16.59 -6.15 -1.13
C LYS A 42 15.57 -5.85 -2.23
N PRO A 43 15.30 -4.57 -2.55
CA PRO A 43 14.59 -4.22 -3.77
C PRO A 43 15.29 -4.88 -4.96
N ILE A 44 14.51 -5.37 -5.92
CA ILE A 44 15.05 -5.87 -7.19
C ILE A 44 15.86 -4.71 -7.82
N ASP A 45 17.13 -4.99 -8.15
CA ASP A 45 18.13 -4.05 -8.71
C ASP A 45 17.72 -3.45 -10.07
N ASP A 46 16.54 -3.78 -10.62
CA ASP A 46 16.05 -3.35 -11.92
C ASP A 46 15.79 -1.83 -12.03
N VAL A 47 15.54 -1.14 -10.91
CA VAL A 47 15.26 0.31 -10.96
C VAL A 47 16.52 1.11 -11.27
N ALA A 48 17.68 0.68 -10.75
CA ALA A 48 18.95 1.34 -11.02
C ALA A 48 19.38 1.20 -12.50
N ALA A 49 18.96 0.12 -13.17
CA ALA A 49 19.20 -0.08 -14.60
C ALA A 49 18.30 0.81 -15.48
N LEU A 50 17.12 1.22 -14.98
CA LEU A 50 16.16 2.06 -15.70
C LEU A 50 16.45 3.57 -15.57
N GLU A 51 17.15 4.01 -14.52
CA GLU A 51 17.50 5.43 -14.31
C GLU A 51 18.20 6.11 -15.51
N PRO A 52 19.23 5.53 -16.16
CA PRO A 52 19.88 6.16 -17.32
C PRO A 52 18.99 6.22 -18.56
N GLU A 53 18.07 5.27 -18.74
CA GLU A 53 17.07 5.31 -19.82
C GLU A 53 16.08 6.46 -19.58
N MET A 54 15.63 6.62 -18.33
CA MET A 54 14.68 7.67 -17.93
C MET A 54 15.23 9.08 -18.06
N GLU A 55 16.53 9.30 -17.84
CA GLU A 55 17.15 10.61 -18.05
C GLU A 55 17.01 11.10 -19.49
N SER A 56 17.08 10.19 -20.46
CA SER A 56 16.95 10.48 -21.88
C SER A 56 15.51 10.72 -22.35
N MET A 57 14.51 10.30 -21.56
CA MET A 57 13.09 10.46 -21.89
C MET A 57 12.66 11.93 -21.88
N THR A 58 11.74 12.27 -22.76
CA THR A 58 11.01 13.53 -22.76
C THR A 58 10.08 13.63 -21.54
N VAL A 59 9.65 14.85 -21.22
CA VAL A 59 8.66 15.09 -20.15
C VAL A 59 7.39 14.28 -20.40
N ARG A 60 6.91 14.26 -21.65
CA ARG A 60 5.73 13.50 -22.06
C ARG A 60 5.89 12.00 -21.80
N GLU A 61 6.99 11.39 -22.24
CA GLU A 61 7.24 9.95 -22.05
C GLU A 61 7.34 9.58 -20.57
N LEU A 62 7.93 10.45 -19.73
CA LEU A 62 7.98 10.25 -18.28
C LEU A 62 6.59 10.24 -17.65
N LEU A 63 5.71 11.15 -18.09
CA LEU A 63 4.33 11.24 -17.59
C LEU A 63 3.45 10.09 -18.10
N GLU A 64 3.62 9.65 -19.34
CA GLU A 64 2.97 8.43 -19.86
C GLU A 64 3.41 7.19 -19.05
N THR A 65 4.70 7.09 -18.74
CA THR A 65 5.24 6.00 -17.90
C THR A 65 4.68 6.06 -16.48
N PHE A 66 4.50 7.26 -15.93
CA PHE A 66 3.84 7.44 -14.65
C PHE A 66 2.37 6.97 -14.69
N GLN A 67 1.63 7.29 -15.76
CA GLN A 67 0.25 6.80 -15.93
C GLN A 67 0.19 5.27 -16.01
N VAL A 68 1.13 4.64 -16.72
CA VAL A 68 1.26 3.17 -16.75
C VAL A 68 1.52 2.61 -15.36
N CYS A 69 2.40 3.25 -14.57
CA CYS A 69 2.65 2.87 -13.17
C CYS A 69 1.36 2.94 -12.32
N GLN A 70 0.54 3.99 -12.48
CA GLN A 70 -0.71 4.12 -11.75
C GLN A 70 -1.76 3.08 -12.17
N ALA A 71 -1.90 2.81 -13.47
CA ALA A 71 -2.77 1.77 -13.97
C ALA A 71 -2.36 0.38 -13.42
N LYS A 72 -1.05 0.09 -13.39
CA LYS A 72 -0.51 -1.13 -12.78
C LYS A 72 -0.81 -1.15 -11.27
N ARG A 73 -0.66 -0.04 -10.55
CA ARG A 73 -0.93 0.04 -9.12
C ARG A 73 -2.39 -0.30 -8.80
N VAL A 74 -3.35 0.18 -9.60
CA VAL A 74 -4.77 -0.19 -9.46
C VAL A 74 -4.97 -1.69 -9.59
N GLN A 75 -4.32 -2.33 -10.57
CA GLN A 75 -4.39 -3.80 -10.73
C GLN A 75 -3.79 -4.53 -9.52
N VAL A 76 -2.68 -4.05 -8.97
CA VAL A 76 -2.06 -4.66 -7.77
C VAL A 76 -2.97 -4.53 -6.55
N TYR A 77 -3.67 -3.40 -6.35
CA TYR A 77 -4.68 -3.30 -5.29
C TYR A 77 -5.81 -4.32 -5.46
N GLN A 78 -6.34 -4.48 -6.67
CA GLN A 78 -7.39 -5.46 -6.95
C GLN A 78 -6.92 -6.88 -6.66
N GLN A 79 -5.69 -7.22 -7.08
CA GLN A 79 -5.07 -8.51 -6.77
C GLN A 79 -4.88 -8.69 -5.27
N PHE A 80 -4.39 -7.66 -4.57
CA PHE A 80 -4.17 -7.70 -3.13
C PHE A 80 -5.46 -7.97 -2.38
N GLU A 81 -6.52 -7.19 -2.64
CA GLU A 81 -7.80 -7.34 -1.96
C GLU A 81 -8.43 -8.72 -2.21
N LYS A 82 -8.44 -9.17 -3.47
CA LYS A 82 -8.99 -10.48 -3.83
C LYS A 82 -8.19 -11.62 -3.21
N GLY A 83 -6.87 -11.63 -3.44
CA GLY A 83 -6.01 -12.71 -2.98
C GLY A 83 -5.87 -12.75 -1.47
N PHE A 84 -5.92 -11.60 -0.78
CA PHE A 84 -5.95 -11.59 0.68
C PHE A 84 -7.18 -12.33 1.19
N MET A 85 -8.38 -12.02 0.67
CA MET A 85 -9.60 -12.71 1.09
C MET A 85 -9.60 -14.21 0.78
N GLU A 86 -8.91 -14.62 -0.29
CA GLU A 86 -8.75 -16.02 -0.69
C GLU A 86 -7.79 -16.77 0.26
N PHE A 87 -6.64 -16.16 0.58
CA PHE A 87 -5.55 -16.83 1.31
C PHE A 87 -5.53 -16.55 2.81
N MET A 88 -6.32 -15.61 3.36
CA MET A 88 -6.18 -15.14 4.75
C MET A 88 -6.33 -16.18 5.87
N PHE A 89 -6.81 -17.39 5.57
CA PHE A 89 -6.87 -18.51 6.52
C PHE A 89 -6.05 -19.72 6.07
N THR A 90 -5.07 -19.49 5.19
CA THR A 90 -4.19 -20.51 4.62
C THR A 90 -2.73 -20.17 4.89
N ASP A 91 -1.86 -21.18 4.79
CA ASP A 91 -0.41 -21.00 4.93
C ASP A 91 0.23 -20.31 3.71
N GLU A 92 -0.54 -20.05 2.65
CA GLU A 92 -0.09 -19.35 1.44
C GLU A 92 -0.09 -17.83 1.59
N LEU A 93 -0.80 -17.29 2.58
CA LEU A 93 -0.93 -15.83 2.80
C LEU A 93 0.42 -15.11 2.89
N PRO A 94 1.46 -15.61 3.60
CA PRO A 94 2.74 -14.92 3.70
C PRO A 94 3.43 -14.80 2.34
N ALA A 95 3.47 -15.88 1.56
CA ALA A 95 4.10 -15.88 0.24
C ALA A 95 3.35 -14.97 -0.75
N PHE A 96 2.01 -15.04 -0.73
CA PHE A 96 1.17 -14.13 -1.51
C PHE A 96 1.41 -12.66 -1.15
N SER A 97 1.40 -12.34 0.15
CA SER A 97 1.60 -10.98 0.65
C SER A 97 2.97 -10.44 0.27
N GLN A 98 4.02 -11.27 0.37
CA GLN A 98 5.36 -10.92 -0.08
C GLN A 98 5.39 -10.57 -1.57
N GLY A 99 4.74 -11.37 -2.42
CA GLY A 99 4.64 -11.10 -3.86
C GLY A 99 3.95 -9.76 -4.15
N ILE A 100 2.85 -9.46 -3.46
CA ILE A 100 2.15 -8.18 -3.56
C ILE A 100 3.04 -7.01 -3.09
N THR A 101 3.73 -7.15 -1.96
CA THR A 101 4.63 -6.12 -1.44
C THR A 101 5.74 -5.79 -2.45
N MET A 102 6.34 -6.80 -3.08
CA MET A 102 7.37 -6.59 -4.11
C MET A 102 6.84 -5.81 -5.32
N GLN A 103 5.59 -6.07 -5.72
CA GLN A 103 4.95 -5.29 -6.80
C GLN A 103 4.75 -3.83 -6.41
N PHE A 104 4.24 -3.54 -5.19
CA PHE A 104 4.11 -2.17 -4.71
C PHE A 104 5.46 -1.45 -4.62
N VAL A 105 6.51 -2.12 -4.09
CA VAL A 105 7.88 -1.59 -4.01
C VAL A 105 8.41 -1.24 -5.40
N SER A 106 8.26 -2.15 -6.36
CA SER A 106 8.69 -1.94 -7.75
C SER A 106 8.03 -0.69 -8.36
N ILE A 107 6.71 -0.57 -8.24
CA ILE A 107 5.97 0.58 -8.79
C ILE A 107 6.36 1.88 -8.08
N SER A 108 6.46 1.88 -6.76
CA SER A 108 6.81 3.08 -5.99
C SER A 108 8.23 3.55 -6.29
N ASN A 109 9.19 2.63 -6.46
CA ASN A 109 10.54 2.98 -6.87
C ASN A 109 10.59 3.59 -8.28
N GLN A 110 9.83 3.03 -9.23
CA GLN A 110 9.72 3.62 -10.58
C GLN A 110 9.14 5.03 -10.52
N VAL A 111 8.04 5.25 -9.79
CA VAL A 111 7.45 6.59 -9.63
C VAL A 111 8.44 7.57 -8.97
N ASN A 112 9.19 7.14 -7.96
CA ASN A 112 10.22 7.98 -7.33
C ASN A 112 11.38 8.29 -8.27
N ALA A 113 11.72 7.40 -9.19
CA ALA A 113 12.69 7.70 -10.25
C ALA A 113 12.12 8.75 -11.22
N ILE A 114 10.87 8.59 -11.68
CA ILE A 114 10.20 9.55 -12.59
C ILE A 114 10.17 10.94 -11.94
N GLU A 115 9.76 11.03 -10.68
CA GLU A 115 9.70 12.28 -9.92
C GLU A 115 11.07 12.97 -9.87
N ARG A 116 12.13 12.23 -9.52
CA ARG A 116 13.50 12.76 -9.48
C ARG A 116 13.96 13.25 -10.85
N THR A 117 13.71 12.49 -11.91
CA THR A 117 14.09 12.86 -13.27
C THR A 117 13.35 14.11 -13.73
N LEU A 118 12.03 14.22 -13.50
CA LEU A 118 11.27 15.43 -13.80
C LEU A 118 11.84 16.65 -13.06
N ARG A 119 12.16 16.50 -11.77
CA ARG A 119 12.75 17.56 -10.95
C ARG A 119 14.11 18.04 -11.47
N SER A 120 14.90 17.16 -12.09
CA SER A 120 16.20 17.53 -12.67
C SER A 120 16.11 18.28 -14.01
N LYS A 121 14.96 18.23 -14.70
CA LYS A 121 14.79 18.89 -16.00
C LYS A 121 14.44 20.37 -15.78
N ALA A 122 15.33 21.26 -16.22
CA ALA A 122 15.20 22.71 -15.99
C ALA A 122 13.96 23.35 -16.63
N THR A 123 13.38 22.71 -17.65
CA THR A 123 12.19 23.19 -18.36
C THR A 123 10.87 22.77 -17.70
N VAL A 124 10.90 21.88 -16.70
CA VAL A 124 9.71 21.33 -16.06
C VAL A 124 9.25 22.24 -14.92
N PRO A 125 7.99 22.69 -14.89
CA PRO A 125 7.43 23.42 -13.76
C PRO A 125 7.54 22.61 -12.46
N ALA A 126 7.89 23.26 -11.35
CA ALA A 126 8.04 22.59 -10.05
C ALA A 126 6.73 21.95 -9.53
N SER A 127 5.56 22.36 -10.06
CA SER A 127 4.26 21.79 -9.74
C SER A 127 4.16 20.32 -10.16
N MET A 128 4.67 19.93 -11.34
CA MET A 128 4.58 18.56 -11.85
C MET A 128 5.23 17.51 -10.93
N PRO A 129 6.54 17.58 -10.59
CA PRO A 129 7.15 16.63 -9.66
C PRO A 129 6.52 16.69 -8.26
N SER A 130 6.01 17.86 -7.84
CA SER A 130 5.28 17.99 -6.57
C SER A 130 3.97 17.21 -6.58
N LEU A 131 3.20 17.24 -7.67
CA LEU A 131 1.98 16.45 -7.84
C LEU A 131 2.27 14.94 -7.78
N LEU A 132 3.33 14.46 -8.44
CA LEU A 132 3.73 13.05 -8.35
C LEU A 132 4.06 12.64 -6.91
N ARG A 133 4.73 13.52 -6.16
CA ARG A 133 5.06 13.30 -4.76
C ARG A 133 3.82 13.28 -3.85
N HIS A 134 2.84 14.14 -4.11
CA HIS A 134 1.56 14.09 -3.40
C HIS A 134 0.82 12.77 -3.69
N VAL A 135 0.75 12.35 -4.95
CA VAL A 135 0.18 11.03 -5.31
C VAL A 135 0.91 9.90 -4.57
N GLN A 136 2.25 9.91 -4.49
CA GLN A 136 3.00 8.90 -3.72
C GLN A 136 2.65 8.90 -2.22
N SER A 137 2.44 10.07 -1.63
CA SER A 137 2.11 10.20 -0.22
C SER A 137 0.71 9.66 0.08
N GLU A 138 -0.27 10.01 -0.76
CA GLU A 138 -1.64 9.50 -0.67
C GLU A 138 -1.70 7.99 -0.95
N GLU A 139 -0.93 7.48 -1.93
CA GLU A 139 -0.86 6.04 -2.22
C GLU A 139 -0.26 5.23 -1.06
N LYS A 140 0.69 5.80 -0.33
CA LYS A 140 1.21 5.18 0.90
C LYS A 140 0.12 5.07 1.96
N GLU A 141 -0.65 6.13 2.17
CA GLU A 141 -1.75 6.12 3.15
C GLU A 141 -2.85 5.14 2.73
N LYS A 142 -3.22 5.14 1.45
CA LYS A 142 -4.17 4.19 0.86
C LYS A 142 -3.75 2.74 1.09
N LEU A 143 -2.48 2.39 0.86
CA LEU A 143 -1.98 1.03 1.07
C LEU A 143 -2.07 0.58 2.53
N LEU A 144 -1.72 1.46 3.46
CA LEU A 144 -1.84 1.19 4.89
C LEU A 144 -3.30 0.95 5.28
N LEU A 145 -4.20 1.79 4.79
CA LEU A 145 -5.62 1.71 5.11
C LEU A 145 -6.30 0.49 4.45
N THR A 146 -5.94 0.16 3.20
CA THR A 146 -6.35 -1.10 2.55
C THR A 146 -5.94 -2.30 3.41
N SER A 147 -4.70 -2.33 3.89
CA SER A 147 -4.21 -3.42 4.75
C SER A 147 -5.00 -3.52 6.06
N ALA A 148 -5.29 -2.38 6.70
CA ALA A 148 -6.09 -2.33 7.93
C ALA A 148 -7.53 -2.82 7.71
N ILE A 149 -8.18 -2.39 6.61
CA ILE A 149 -9.52 -2.85 6.24
C ILE A 149 -9.55 -4.36 6.02
N LEU A 150 -8.55 -4.91 5.32
CA LEU A 150 -8.47 -6.34 5.05
C LEU A 150 -8.28 -7.17 6.32
N LEU A 151 -7.42 -6.72 7.23
CA LEU A 151 -7.26 -7.35 8.54
C LEU A 151 -8.56 -7.31 9.35
N GLU A 152 -9.32 -6.22 9.28
CA GLU A 152 -10.58 -6.11 10.00
C GLU A 152 -11.71 -6.95 9.40
N LYS A 153 -11.73 -7.09 8.07
CA LYS A 153 -12.59 -8.06 7.38
C LYS A 153 -12.25 -9.50 7.79
N MET A 154 -10.97 -9.83 7.95
CA MET A 154 -10.54 -11.14 8.44
C MET A 154 -11.02 -11.39 9.88
N ARG A 155 -10.93 -10.40 10.77
CA ARG A 155 -11.45 -10.50 12.15
C ARG A 155 -12.96 -10.70 12.16
N LEU A 156 -13.69 -9.88 11.39
CA LEU A 156 -15.14 -10.01 11.21
C LEU A 156 -15.51 -11.42 10.75
N GLN A 157 -14.89 -11.92 9.69
CA GLN A 157 -15.20 -13.25 9.15
C GLN A 157 -14.86 -14.38 10.14
N ARG A 158 -13.82 -14.22 10.97
CA ARG A 158 -13.51 -15.18 12.04
C ARG A 158 -14.57 -15.16 13.14
N ALA A 159 -14.97 -13.97 13.60
CA ALA A 159 -16.01 -13.81 14.62
C ALA A 159 -17.34 -14.40 14.14
N THR A 160 -17.82 -14.00 12.96
CA THR A 160 -19.08 -14.50 12.39
C THR A 160 -19.09 -16.02 12.17
N LYS A 161 -17.95 -16.64 11.84
CA LYS A 161 -17.84 -18.10 11.71
C LYS A 161 -17.87 -18.82 13.05
N ALA A 162 -17.33 -18.21 14.10
CA ALA A 162 -17.24 -18.81 15.43
C ALA A 162 -18.57 -18.66 16.20
N ASP A 163 -19.13 -17.46 16.19
CA ASP A 163 -20.41 -17.13 16.83
C ASP A 163 -21.10 -15.99 16.04
N PRO A 164 -22.19 -16.28 15.31
CA PRO A 164 -22.94 -15.27 14.56
C PRO A 164 -23.55 -14.15 15.42
N GLU A 165 -23.70 -14.34 16.74
CA GLU A 165 -24.26 -13.37 17.68
C GLU A 165 -23.18 -12.67 18.51
N ASP A 166 -21.90 -12.81 18.13
CA ASP A 166 -20.77 -12.18 18.81
C ASP A 166 -20.95 -10.65 18.84
N ALA A 167 -20.97 -10.09 20.04
CA ALA A 167 -21.16 -8.65 20.28
C ALA A 167 -20.07 -7.76 19.63
N SER A 168 -18.94 -8.34 19.21
CA SER A 168 -17.87 -7.64 18.48
C SER A 168 -18.14 -7.47 16.98
N ILE A 169 -19.03 -8.26 16.37
CA ILE A 169 -19.41 -8.16 14.94
C ILE A 169 -19.80 -6.72 14.55
N PRO A 170 -20.77 -6.06 15.21
CA PRO A 170 -21.16 -4.70 14.85
C PRO A 170 -20.03 -3.67 15.07
N ILE A 171 -19.07 -3.96 15.96
CA ILE A 171 -17.90 -3.10 16.18
C ILE A 171 -16.96 -3.19 14.97
N PHE A 172 -16.69 -4.40 14.47
CA PHE A 172 -15.87 -4.59 13.27
C PHE A 172 -16.52 -3.99 12.03
N GLU A 173 -17.83 -4.17 11.84
CA GLU A 173 -18.57 -3.58 10.71
C GLU A 173 -18.48 -2.04 10.72
N LYS A 174 -18.68 -1.42 11.89
CA LYS A 174 -18.56 0.03 12.04
C LYS A 174 -17.13 0.52 11.79
N SER A 175 -16.13 -0.21 12.29
CA SER A 175 -14.71 0.08 12.05
C SER A 175 -14.37 0.04 10.56
N ILE A 176 -14.79 -1.01 9.86
CA ILE A 176 -14.62 -1.18 8.41
C ILE A 176 -15.28 -0.03 7.66
N ALA A 177 -16.53 0.31 7.96
CA ALA A 177 -17.26 1.40 7.30
C ALA A 177 -16.54 2.75 7.48
N SER A 178 -16.05 3.04 8.69
CA SER A 178 -15.30 4.27 8.98
C SER A 178 -13.98 4.34 8.21
N MET A 179 -13.24 3.22 8.15
CA MET A 179 -12.00 3.14 7.38
C MET A 179 -12.26 3.27 5.88
N GLN A 180 -13.33 2.64 5.36
CA GLN A 180 -13.74 2.76 3.96
C GLN A 180 -14.06 4.20 3.55
N ALA A 181 -14.73 4.98 4.42
CA ALA A 181 -14.99 6.39 4.14
C ALA A 181 -13.69 7.20 3.99
N THR A 182 -12.71 6.94 4.86
CA THR A 182 -11.39 7.59 4.78
C THR A 182 -10.62 7.13 3.54
N HIS A 183 -10.74 5.85 3.18
CA HIS A 183 -10.12 5.26 1.98
C HIS A 183 -10.64 5.88 0.70
N THR A 184 -11.96 6.05 0.58
CA THR A 184 -12.58 6.76 -0.54
C THR A 184 -12.07 8.19 -0.66
N ALA A 185 -11.98 8.92 0.46
CA ALA A 185 -11.46 10.29 0.45
C ALA A 185 -9.99 10.38 -0.02
N ILE A 186 -9.15 9.39 0.29
CA ILE A 186 -7.78 9.32 -0.23
C ILE A 186 -7.79 9.09 -1.76
N ILE A 187 -8.66 8.19 -2.25
CA ILE A 187 -8.79 7.92 -3.69
C ILE A 187 -9.22 9.19 -4.44
N GLU A 188 -10.16 9.95 -3.89
CA GLU A 188 -10.60 11.24 -4.45
C GLU A 188 -9.42 12.22 -4.56
N ARG A 189 -8.64 12.40 -3.49
CA ARG A 189 -7.44 13.27 -3.52
C ARG A 189 -6.39 12.81 -4.53
N ILE A 190 -6.18 11.50 -4.67
CA ILE A 190 -5.29 10.95 -5.71
C ILE A 190 -5.80 11.37 -7.09
N ASN A 191 -7.10 11.20 -7.36
CA ASN A 191 -7.68 11.58 -8.64
C ASN A 191 -7.58 13.08 -8.90
N ASP A 192 -7.79 13.93 -7.89
CA ASP A 192 -7.61 15.38 -8.00
C ASP A 192 -6.18 15.75 -8.40
N HIS A 193 -5.17 15.09 -7.82
CA HIS A 193 -3.77 15.28 -8.20
C HIS A 193 -3.46 14.78 -9.62
N LEU A 194 -4.05 13.66 -10.03
CA LEU A 194 -3.89 13.12 -11.39
C LEU A 194 -4.56 14.01 -12.44
N ASP A 195 -5.68 14.64 -12.11
CA ASP A 195 -6.38 15.57 -12.99
C ASP A 195 -5.62 16.90 -13.08
N ALA A 196 -5.13 17.43 -11.96
CA ALA A 196 -4.22 18.59 -11.95
C ALA A 196 -2.98 18.34 -12.83
N LEU A 197 -2.38 17.15 -12.75
CA LEU A 197 -1.25 16.78 -13.59
C LEU A 197 -1.61 16.72 -15.08
N ARG A 198 -2.83 16.27 -15.42
CA ARG A 198 -3.33 16.27 -16.80
C ARG A 198 -3.52 17.68 -17.35
N TYR A 199 -3.97 18.64 -16.53
CA TYR A 199 -4.08 20.03 -16.96
C TYR A 199 -2.71 20.64 -17.26
N GLU A 200 -1.73 20.41 -16.37
CA GLU A 200 -0.34 20.88 -16.58
C GLU A 200 0.28 20.30 -17.87
N MET A 201 -0.15 19.12 -18.32
CA MET A 201 0.28 18.52 -19.59
C MET A 201 -0.38 19.13 -20.84
N LEU A 202 -1.57 19.74 -20.70
CA LEU A 202 -2.33 20.29 -21.82
C LEU A 202 -1.98 21.77 -22.10
N ASP A 203 -1.40 22.44 -21.11
CA ASP A 203 -0.99 23.85 -21.19
C ASP A 203 0.45 24.03 -21.74
N GLU A 204 1.19 22.94 -22.01
CA GLU A 204 2.49 22.89 -22.71
C GLU A 204 2.37 22.42 -24.18
#